data_AF-P0DN02-F1
#
_entry.id   AF-P0DN02-F1
#
_cell.length_a   1.000
_cell.length_b   1.000
_cell.length_c   1.000
_cell.angle_alpha   90.00
_cell.angle_beta   90.00
_cell.angle_gamma   90.00
#
_symmetry.space_group_name_H-M   'P 1'
#
loop_
_entity.id
_entity.type
_entity.pdbx_description
1 polymer ?
#
loop_
_entity_poly.entity_id
_entity_poly.type
_entity_poly.pdbx_seq_one_letter_code
_entity_poly.pdbx_strand_id
1 'polypeptide(L)' 'MSPKVLAVFVLCAILVVVMAGRTGTETGGNKKDTLQDLKKRTRNCFDRFEKGTCKMAKRNGACEWSDKYEMNCKKTCGLC' A
#
# COMPACT_ATOMS: atom_id res chain seq x y z
N MET A 1 27.14 3.98 -36.72
CA MET A 1 26.05 4.08 -35.73
C MET A 1 26.01 5.52 -35.24
N SER A 2 24.95 6.26 -35.53
CA SER A 2 24.92 7.70 -35.25
C SER A 2 24.92 7.94 -33.73
N PRO A 3 25.67 8.93 -33.19
CA PRO A 3 25.74 9.17 -31.75
C PRO A 3 24.36 9.42 -31.11
N LYS A 4 23.42 9.96 -31.90
CA LYS A 4 22.01 10.13 -31.51
C LYS A 4 21.30 8.81 -31.23
N VAL A 5 21.56 7.77 -32.03
CA VAL A 5 20.93 6.44 -31.86
C VAL A 5 21.49 5.77 -30.60
N LEU A 6 22.80 5.88 -30.37
CA LEU A 6 23.45 5.36 -29.16
C LEU A 6 22.88 6.01 -27.89
N ALA A 7 22.68 7.33 -27.88
CA ALA A 7 22.07 8.03 -26.74
C ALA A 7 20.65 7.55 -26.43
N VAL A 8 19.83 7.32 -27.46
CA VAL A 8 18.45 6.81 -27.29
C VAL A 8 18.46 5.39 -26.72
N PHE A 9 19.34 4.51 -27.19
CA PHE A 9 19.46 3.15 -26.64
C PHE A 9 19.87 3.15 -25.15
N VAL A 10 20.81 4.01 -24.77
CA VAL A 10 21.24 4.13 -23.36
C VAL A 10 20.10 4.67 -22.49
N LEU A 11 19.38 5.70 -22.95
CA LEU A 11 18.20 6.24 -22.24
C LEU A 11 17.11 5.17 -22.05
N CYS A 12 16.80 4.39 -23.09
CA CYS A 12 15.84 3.29 -23.00
C CYS A 12 16.28 2.22 -22.01
N ALA A 13 17.57 1.85 -22.00
CA ALA A 13 18.10 0.87 -21.05
C ALA A 13 17.98 1.36 -19.59
N ILE A 14 18.28 2.64 -19.32
CA ILE A 14 18.13 3.25 -17.99
C ILE A 14 16.65 3.23 -17.56
N LEU A 15 15.73 3.58 -18.44
CA LEU A 15 14.29 3.56 -18.14
C LEU A 15 13.80 2.16 -17.78
N VAL A 16 14.23 1.13 -18.51
CA VAL A 16 13.86 -0.26 -18.22
C VAL A 16 14.38 -0.70 -16.85
N VAL A 17 15.63 -0.35 -16.49
CA VAL A 17 16.20 -0.68 -15.18
C VAL A 17 15.47 0.05 -14.05
N VAL A 18 15.11 1.32 -14.24
CA VAL A 18 14.35 2.10 -13.24
C VAL A 18 12.93 1.55 -13.05
N MET A 19 12.26 1.12 -14.13
CA MET A 19 10.93 0.51 -14.04
C MET A 19 10.99 -0.88 -13.40
N ALA A 20 11.97 -1.70 -13.75
CA ALA A 20 12.19 -3.01 -13.14
C ALA A 20 12.50 -2.90 -11.63
N GLY A 21 13.24 -1.87 -11.23
CA GLY A 21 13.50 -1.57 -9.81
C GLY A 21 12.28 -1.07 -9.04
N ARG A 22 11.28 -0.48 -9.72
CA ARG A 22 10.00 -0.07 -9.13
C ARG A 22 8.95 -1.17 -9.11
N THR A 23 9.05 -2.18 -9.96
CA THR A 23 8.36 -3.47 -9.80
C THR A 23 9.03 -4.38 -8.78
N GLY A 24 9.72 -3.79 -7.80
CA GLY A 24 9.95 -4.39 -6.49
C GLY A 24 8.61 -4.59 -5.80
N THR A 25 7.93 -5.64 -6.24
CA THR A 25 7.13 -6.54 -5.40
C THR A 25 6.25 -5.84 -4.39
N GLU A 26 5.00 -5.63 -4.80
CA GLU A 26 3.84 -5.91 -3.97
C GLU A 26 4.17 -7.10 -3.06
N THR A 27 4.58 -6.80 -1.84
CA THR A 27 4.70 -7.79 -0.76
C THR A 27 3.30 -8.02 -0.19
N GLY A 28 2.29 -8.11 -1.07
CA GLY A 28 1.04 -8.81 -0.84
C GLY A 28 1.24 -10.31 -1.08
N GLY A 29 2.35 -10.86 -0.56
CA GLY A 29 2.46 -12.30 -0.41
C GLY A 29 1.23 -12.73 0.38
N ASN A 30 0.41 -13.58 -0.24
CA ASN A 30 -0.73 -14.24 0.38
C ASN A 30 -0.19 -15.19 1.46
N LYS A 31 0.41 -14.62 2.51
CA LYS A 31 0.86 -15.30 3.70
C LYS A 31 -0.44 -15.82 4.28
N LYS A 32 -0.65 -17.14 4.21
CA LYS A 32 -1.73 -17.79 4.93
C LYS A 32 -1.55 -17.41 6.39
N ASP A 33 -2.25 -16.36 6.82
CA ASP A 33 -2.23 -15.90 8.20
C ASP A 33 -2.56 -17.14 9.04
N THR A 34 -1.65 -17.52 9.93
CA THR A 34 -1.97 -18.61 10.86
C THR A 34 -3.22 -18.22 11.64
N LEU A 35 -4.02 -19.19 12.11
CA LEU A 35 -5.20 -18.90 12.94
C LEU A 35 -4.85 -17.97 14.13
N GLN A 36 -3.61 -18.04 14.62
CA GLN A 36 -3.07 -17.13 15.63
C GLN A 36 -2.86 -15.70 15.12
N ASP A 37 -2.30 -15.49 13.93
CA ASP A 37 -2.19 -14.18 13.28
C ASP A 37 -3.56 -13.59 12.97
N LEU A 38 -4.50 -14.41 12.48
CA LEU A 38 -5.88 -14.00 12.27
C LEU A 38 -6.49 -13.54 13.60
N LYS A 39 -6.44 -14.37 14.65
CA LYS A 39 -6.95 -14.05 15.99
C LYS A 39 -6.27 -12.83 16.61
N LYS A 40 -5.00 -12.56 16.28
CA LYS A 40 -4.25 -11.38 16.76
C LYS A 40 -4.69 -10.12 16.01
N ARG A 41 -4.94 -10.18 14.70
CA ARG A 41 -5.56 -9.09 13.93
C ARG A 41 -6.99 -8.83 14.40
N THR A 42 -7.80 -9.88 14.61
CA THR A 42 -9.19 -9.73 15.06
C THR A 42 -9.29 -9.19 16.49
N ARG A 43 -8.42 -9.61 17.42
CA ARG A 43 -8.43 -9.09 18.80
C ARG A 43 -8.14 -7.59 18.90
N ASN A 44 -7.33 -7.06 17.99
CA ASN A 44 -6.97 -5.64 17.95
C ASN A 44 -7.63 -4.90 16.78
N CYS A 45 -8.74 -5.41 16.26
CA CYS A 45 -9.53 -4.74 15.23
C CYS A 45 -10.50 -3.75 15.89
N PHE A 46 -9.96 -2.60 16.28
CA PHE A 46 -10.74 -1.48 16.78
C PHE A 46 -10.24 -0.17 16.19
N ASP A 47 -11.13 0.80 16.16
CA ASP A 47 -10.78 2.17 15.81
C ASP A 47 -10.22 2.85 17.06
N ARG A 48 -9.02 3.41 16.94
CA ARG A 48 -8.35 4.21 17.97
C ARG A 48 -8.94 5.61 18.06
N PHE A 49 -9.40 6.16 16.94
CA PHE A 49 -10.10 7.44 16.94
C PHE A 49 -11.58 7.26 17.23
N GLU A 50 -12.22 8.36 17.61
CA GLU A 50 -13.66 8.37 17.82
C GLU A 50 -14.42 7.93 16.56
N LYS A 51 -15.55 7.27 16.79
CA LYS A 51 -16.41 6.74 15.73
C LYS A 51 -16.82 7.81 14.71
N GLY A 52 -17.04 9.05 15.16
CA GLY A 52 -17.38 10.18 14.29
C GLY A 52 -16.24 10.51 13.32
N THR A 53 -15.01 10.63 13.84
CA THR A 53 -13.80 10.87 13.06
C THR A 53 -13.57 9.78 12.02
N CYS A 54 -13.64 8.50 12.41
CA CYS A 54 -13.41 7.40 11.46
C CYS A 54 -14.50 7.30 10.39
N LYS A 55 -15.77 7.54 10.75
CA LYS A 55 -16.86 7.60 9.75
C LYS A 55 -16.65 8.73 8.75
N MET A 56 -16.22 9.91 9.22
CA MET A 56 -15.92 11.04 8.35
C MET A 56 -14.74 10.71 7.44
N ALA A 57 -13.66 10.13 7.99
CA ALA A 57 -12.50 9.69 7.22
C ALA A 57 -12.90 8.70 6.12
N LYS A 58 -13.73 7.69 6.42
CA LYS A 58 -14.24 6.74 5.43
C LYS A 58 -15.06 7.42 4.34
N ARG A 59 -15.98 8.33 4.71
CA ARG A 59 -16.79 9.08 3.74
C ARG A 59 -15.94 9.95 2.82
N ASN A 60 -14.85 10.51 3.34
CA ASN A 60 -13.92 11.34 2.58
C ASN A 60 -12.86 10.52 1.81
N GLY A 61 -12.93 9.18 1.84
CA GLY A 61 -11.96 8.29 1.19
C GLY A 61 -10.59 8.25 1.87
N ALA A 62 -10.43 8.86 3.05
CA ALA A 62 -9.13 8.98 3.73
C ALA A 62 -8.56 7.64 4.21
N CYS A 63 -9.37 6.58 4.23
CA CYS A 63 -8.89 5.22 4.49
C CYS A 63 -7.89 4.73 3.43
N GLU A 64 -7.95 5.25 2.19
CA GLU A 64 -7.16 4.74 1.07
C GLU A 64 -5.85 5.51 0.84
N TRP A 65 -5.81 6.78 1.25
CA TRP A 65 -4.67 7.66 0.97
C TRP A 65 -4.00 8.24 2.22
N SER A 66 -4.58 8.04 3.42
CA SER A 66 -4.02 8.57 4.67
C SER A 66 -3.66 7.45 5.64
N ASP A 67 -2.36 7.17 5.75
CA ASP A 67 -1.78 6.21 6.71
C ASP A 67 -2.27 6.47 8.15
N LYS A 68 -2.51 7.74 8.50
CA LYS A 68 -3.06 8.14 9.79
C LYS A 68 -4.43 7.50 10.04
N TYR A 69 -5.35 7.59 9.07
CA TYR A 69 -6.68 7.00 9.22
C TYR A 69 -6.68 5.51 8.95
N GLU A 70 -5.83 5.03 8.04
CA GLU A 70 -5.62 3.60 7.81
C GLU A 70 -5.25 2.87 9.12
N MET A 71 -4.26 3.38 9.86
CA MET A 71 -3.79 2.73 11.09
C MET A 71 -4.69 2.93 12.30
N ASN A 72 -5.40 4.07 12.39
CA ASN A 72 -6.22 4.42 13.56
C ASN A 72 -7.71 4.11 13.38
N CYS A 73 -8.19 3.89 12.16
CA CYS A 73 -9.58 3.56 11.86
C CYS A 73 -9.70 2.20 11.18
N LYS A 74 -8.86 1.22 11.56
CA LYS A 74 -8.77 -0.09 10.91
C LYS A 74 -10.11 -0.78 10.74
N LYS A 75 -10.93 -0.79 11.79
CA LYS A 75 -12.24 -1.44 11.78
C LYS A 75 -13.19 -0.70 10.84
N THR A 76 -13.25 0.62 10.94
CA THR A 76 -14.12 1.41 10.06
C THR A 76 -13.68 1.32 8.60
N CYS A 77 -12.37 1.32 8.34
CA CYS A 77 -11.78 1.22 7.01
C CYS A 77 -11.81 -0.21 6.43
N GLY A 78 -12.16 -1.25 7.21
CA GLY A 78 -12.22 -2.64 6.73
C GLY A 78 -10.84 -3.26 6.49
N LEU A 79 -9.82 -2.79 7.22
CA LEU A 79 -8.43 -3.23 7.15
C LEU A 79 -8.13 -4.37 8.14
N CYS A 80 -9.19 -4.80 8.79
CA CYS A 80 -9.39 -6.03 9.49
C CYS A 80 -10.85 -6.45 9.20
#